data_AF-A0AA90TL89-F1
#
_entry.id   AF-A0AA90TL89-F1
#
_cell.length_a   1.000
_cell.length_b   1.000
_cell.length_c   1.000
_cell.angle_alpha   90.00
_cell.angle_beta   90.00
_cell.angle_gamma   90.00
#
_symmetry.space_group_name_H-M   'P 1'
#
loop_
_entity.id
_entity.type
_entity.pdbx_description
1 polymer ?
#
loop_
_entity_poly.entity_id
_entity_poly.type
_entity_poly.pdbx_seq_one_letter_code
_entity_poly.pdbx_strand_id
1 'polypeptide(L)'
;MHRHDWAGLHIGNYVMRDFGAHPWRFSAPDYLAAVHVAPGLNDRPGQRQRRRLAGRETDAPWDKDLSAAMRQHKLAIPEEAVADALLCDLHD
;
A
#
# COMPACT_ATOMS: atom_id res chain seq x y z
N MET A 1 -0.76 17.51 -4.92
CA MET A 1 -0.14 16.39 -5.66
C MET A 1 -0.49 15.10 -4.90
N HIS A 2 -1.56 14.42 -5.31
CA HIS A 2 -2.16 13.29 -4.59
C HIS A 2 -1.61 11.98 -5.18
N ARG A 3 -0.41 11.59 -4.77
CA ARG A 3 0.33 10.47 -5.38
C ARG A 3 0.32 9.25 -4.47
N HIS A 4 -0.83 8.64 -4.18
CA HIS A 4 -0.80 7.46 -3.30
C HIS A 4 -1.68 6.32 -3.84
N ASP A 5 -1.18 5.12 -3.57
CA ASP A 5 -1.66 3.76 -3.88
C ASP A 5 -1.50 3.24 -5.32
N TRP A 6 -2.33 3.65 -6.29
CA TRP A 6 -2.23 3.11 -7.65
C TRP A 6 -0.93 3.53 -8.34
N ALA A 7 -0.48 4.76 -8.03
CA ALA A 7 0.84 5.23 -8.44
C ALA A 7 1.97 4.38 -7.83
N GLY A 8 1.78 3.87 -6.61
CA GLY A 8 2.69 2.93 -5.97
C GLY A 8 2.77 1.61 -6.74
N LEU A 9 1.63 1.05 -7.15
CA LEU A 9 1.61 -0.14 -8.01
C LEU A 9 2.28 0.12 -9.37
N HIS A 10 2.06 1.28 -9.97
CA HIS A 10 2.71 1.64 -11.24
C HIS A 10 4.25 1.70 -11.10
N ILE A 11 4.75 2.26 -10.01
CA ILE A 11 6.19 2.29 -9.71
C ILE A 11 6.69 0.86 -9.44
N GLY A 12 5.97 0.08 -8.64
CA GLY A 12 6.30 -1.32 -8.38
C GLY A 12 6.38 -2.15 -9.67
N ASN A 13 5.41 -1.97 -10.58
CA ASN A 13 5.38 -2.65 -11.87
C ASN A 13 6.65 -2.37 -12.67
N TYR A 14 7.04 -1.09 -12.75
CA TYR A 14 8.25 -0.68 -13.43
C TYR A 14 9.50 -1.29 -12.77
N VAL A 15 9.63 -1.17 -11.45
CA VAL A 15 10.81 -1.62 -10.71
C VAL A 15 10.99 -3.14 -10.79
N MET A 16 9.91 -3.91 -10.63
CA MET A 16 9.99 -5.38 -10.70
C MET A 16 10.23 -5.87 -12.12
N ARG A 17 9.58 -5.29 -13.12
CA ARG A 17 9.75 -5.69 -14.53
C ARG A 17 11.14 -5.37 -15.04
N ASP A 18 11.63 -4.15 -14.82
CA ASP A 18 12.82 -3.66 -15.50
C ASP A 18 14.12 -3.96 -14.71
N PHE A 19 14.02 -4.26 -13.42
CA PHE A 19 15.18 -4.54 -12.56
C PHE A 19 15.12 -5.89 -11.84
N GLY A 20 14.07 -6.70 -12.03
CA GLY A 20 13.94 -8.00 -11.36
C GLY A 20 13.83 -7.91 -9.84
N ALA A 21 13.41 -6.75 -9.33
CA ALA A 21 13.23 -6.54 -7.90
C ALA A 21 12.13 -7.46 -7.35
N HIS A 22 12.29 -7.88 -6.11
CA HIS A 22 11.27 -8.64 -5.39
C HIS A 22 10.54 -7.73 -4.41
N PRO A 23 9.21 -7.86 -4.26
CA PRO A 23 8.46 -7.07 -3.31
C PRO A 23 8.92 -7.37 -1.88
N TRP A 24 9.15 -6.33 -1.10
CA TRP A 24 9.30 -6.45 0.35
C TRP A 24 8.10 -5.79 1.01
N ARG A 25 7.30 -6.62 1.68
CA ARG A 25 6.03 -6.24 2.32
C ARG A 25 5.09 -5.42 1.43
N PHE A 26 5.07 -5.80 0.16
CA PHE A 26 4.25 -5.17 -0.87
C PHE A 26 3.32 -6.21 -1.50
N SER A 27 2.51 -6.84 -0.65
CA SER A 27 1.58 -7.91 -1.01
C SER A 27 0.16 -7.66 -0.46
N ALA A 28 -0.82 -8.47 -0.89
CA ALA A 28 -2.19 -8.37 -0.41
C ALA A 28 -2.31 -8.56 1.11
N PRO A 29 -1.65 -9.56 1.74
CA PRO A 29 -1.61 -9.68 3.19
C PRO A 29 -1.12 -8.42 3.91
N ASP A 30 -0.05 -7.80 3.41
CA ASP A 30 0.50 -6.57 4.01
C ASP A 30 -0.48 -5.41 3.91
N TYR A 31 -1.10 -5.24 2.74
CA TYR A 31 -2.13 -4.23 2.53
C TYR A 31 -3.32 -4.43 3.47
N LEU A 32 -3.81 -5.66 3.61
CA LEU A 32 -4.92 -5.98 4.51
C LEU A 32 -4.56 -5.76 5.97
N ALA A 33 -3.35 -6.11 6.39
CA ALA A 33 -2.84 -5.82 7.73
C ALA A 33 -2.81 -4.31 7.99
N ALA A 34 -2.32 -3.51 7.04
CA ALA A 34 -2.32 -2.06 7.14
C ALA A 34 -3.74 -1.46 7.19
N VAL A 35 -4.67 -2.03 6.41
CA VAL A 35 -6.11 -1.73 6.47
C VAL A 35 -6.76 -2.23 7.77
N HIS A 36 -6.10 -3.01 8.61
CA HIS A 36 -6.63 -3.31 9.94
C HIS A 36 -6.15 -2.28 10.96
N VAL A 37 -4.87 -1.92 10.92
CA VAL A 37 -4.22 -1.14 11.98
C VAL A 37 -4.26 0.38 11.78
N ALA A 38 -4.39 0.87 10.55
CA ALA A 38 -4.31 2.32 10.31
C ALA A 38 -5.55 3.06 10.88
N PRO A 39 -5.42 4.29 11.36
CA PRO A 39 -6.56 5.11 11.80
C PRO A 39 -7.63 5.26 10.70
N GLY A 40 -8.90 5.19 11.10
CA GLY A 40 -10.05 5.41 10.22
C GLY A 40 -10.07 6.82 9.62
N LEU A 41 -10.89 7.00 8.57
CA LEU A 41 -11.02 8.26 7.85
C LEU A 41 -11.48 9.45 8.72
N ASN A 42 -12.10 9.18 9.87
CA ASN A 42 -12.68 10.18 10.77
C ASN A 42 -11.95 10.28 12.13
N ASP A 43 -10.78 9.63 12.26
CA ASP A 43 -10.00 9.67 13.49
C ASP A 43 -9.32 11.04 13.69
N ARG A 44 -8.75 11.27 14.89
CA ARG A 44 -8.26 12.58 15.33
C ARG A 44 -7.33 13.25 14.29
N PRO A 45 -7.49 14.56 14.05
CA PRO A 45 -6.58 15.31 13.18
C PRO A 45 -5.14 15.24 13.72
N GLY A 46 -4.19 14.90 12.85
CA GLY A 46 -2.76 14.73 13.18
C GLY A 46 -2.27 13.28 13.17
N GLN A 47 -3.16 12.28 13.10
CA GLN A 47 -2.76 10.89 12.87
C GLN A 47 -2.61 10.59 11.37
N ARG A 48 -1.78 9.59 11.03
CA ARG A 48 -1.63 9.10 9.65
C ARG A 48 -2.88 8.34 9.21
N GLN A 49 -3.86 9.09 8.74
CA GLN A 49 -5.16 8.55 8.34
C GLN A 49 -5.07 7.85 6.99
N ARG A 50 -5.84 6.78 6.86
CA ARG A 50 -6.17 6.20 5.55
C ARG A 50 -6.90 7.24 4.71
N ARG A 51 -6.77 7.17 3.39
CA ARG A 51 -7.53 8.03 2.47
C ARG A 51 -8.37 7.16 1.54
N ARG A 52 -9.16 7.77 0.68
CA ARG A 52 -9.82 7.02 -0.39
C ARG A 52 -8.85 6.86 -1.55
N LEU A 53 -8.84 5.66 -2.13
CA LEU A 53 -8.13 5.39 -3.38
C LEU A 53 -8.59 6.37 -4.46
N ALA A 54 -7.63 6.94 -5.18
CA ALA A 54 -7.88 7.90 -6.25
C ALA A 54 -6.92 7.64 -7.43
N GLY A 55 -7.36 8.00 -8.64
CA GLY A 55 -6.58 7.82 -9.86
C GLY A 55 -6.93 6.55 -10.62
N ARG A 56 -6.08 6.19 -11.58
CA ARG A 56 -6.29 5.07 -12.50
C ARG A 56 -5.91 3.75 -11.83
N GLU A 57 -6.85 2.81 -11.78
CA GLU A 57 -6.59 1.46 -11.30
C GLU A 57 -5.45 0.80 -12.06
N THR A 58 -4.58 0.10 -11.33
CA THR A 58 -3.38 -0.54 -11.86
C THR A 58 -3.28 -1.92 -11.27
N ASP A 59 -3.06 -2.94 -12.09
CA ASP A 59 -2.84 -4.29 -11.58
C ASP A 59 -1.39 -4.46 -11.10
N ALA A 60 -1.21 -5.32 -10.09
CA ALA A 60 0.07 -5.76 -9.55
C ALA A 60 0.40 -7.18 -10.09
N PRO A 61 1.25 -7.32 -11.11
CA PRO A 61 1.54 -8.63 -11.72
C PRO A 61 2.22 -9.62 -10.76
N TRP A 62 2.89 -9.14 -9.72
CA TRP A 62 3.54 -9.97 -8.71
C TRP A 62 2.57 -10.55 -7.67
N ASP A 63 1.39 -9.93 -7.51
CA ASP A 63 0.36 -10.37 -6.57
C ASP A 63 -1.03 -9.99 -7.10
N LYS A 64 -1.72 -11.00 -7.64
CA LYS A 64 -3.04 -10.83 -8.25
C LYS A 64 -4.11 -10.41 -7.24
N ASP A 65 -3.93 -10.76 -5.97
CA ASP A 65 -4.91 -10.50 -4.91
C ASP A 65 -4.76 -9.08 -4.37
N LEU A 66 -3.58 -8.46 -4.50
CA LEU A 66 -3.32 -7.11 -4.01
C LEU A 66 -4.22 -6.08 -4.69
N SER A 67 -4.29 -6.09 -6.01
CA SER A 67 -5.14 -5.14 -6.75
C SER A 67 -6.63 -5.39 -6.50
N ALA A 68 -7.03 -6.64 -6.29
CA ALA A 68 -8.40 -7.00 -5.91
C ALA A 68 -8.75 -6.47 -4.51
N ALA A 69 -7.87 -6.67 -3.52
CA ALA A 69 -8.04 -6.16 -2.17
C ALA A 69 -8.12 -4.62 -2.15
N MET A 70 -7.26 -3.94 -2.93
CA MET A 70 -7.31 -2.48 -3.09
C MET A 70 -8.65 -2.01 -3.68
N ARG A 71 -9.16 -2.66 -4.74
CA ARG A 71 -10.48 -2.37 -5.31
C ARG A 71 -11.63 -2.61 -4.33
N GLN A 72 -11.55 -3.67 -3.54
CA GLN A 72 -12.59 -4.03 -2.57
C GLN A 72 -12.65 -3.02 -1.43
N HIS A 73 -11.50 -2.68 -0.85
CA HIS A 73 -11.46 -1.80 0.32
C HIS A 73 -11.52 -0.31 -0.07
N LYS A 74 -11.08 0.07 -1.28
CA LYS A 74 -11.06 1.46 -1.78
C LYS A 74 -10.29 2.42 -0.86
N LEU A 75 -9.33 1.89 -0.11
CA LEU A 75 -8.54 2.63 0.87
C LEU A 75 -7.11 2.82 0.40
N ALA A 76 -6.68 4.06 0.55
CA ALA A 76 -5.32 4.48 0.42
C ALA A 76 -4.59 4.32 1.75
N ILE A 77 -3.50 3.57 1.74
CA ILE A 77 -2.64 3.44 2.92
C ILE A 77 -1.40 4.30 2.67
N PRO A 78 -1.16 5.35 3.46
CA PRO A 78 0.07 6.12 3.34
C PRO A 78 1.26 5.22 3.63
N GLU A 79 2.34 5.33 2.87
CA GLU A 79 3.55 4.50 3.01
C GLU A 79 4.12 4.59 4.42
N GLU A 80 4.00 5.75 5.07
CA GLU A 80 4.51 5.93 6.42
C GLU A 80 3.68 5.19 7.49
N ALA A 81 2.49 4.67 7.16
CA ALA A 81 1.71 3.82 8.08
C ALA A 81 2.25 2.39 8.17
N VAL A 82 3.04 1.94 7.18
CA VAL A 82 3.74 0.64 7.25
C VAL A 82 5.18 0.78 7.77
N ALA A 83 5.66 2.00 7.98
CA ALA A 83 7.04 2.26 8.41
C ALA A 83 7.39 1.59 9.74
N ASP A 84 6.51 1.65 10.74
CA ASP A 84 6.76 1.02 12.04
C ASP A 84 6.92 -0.49 11.89
N ALA A 85 6.10 -1.10 11.03
CA ALA A 85 6.16 -2.53 10.78
C ALA A 85 7.45 -2.90 10.00
N LEU A 86 7.84 -2.10 9.01
CA LEU A 86 9.09 -2.29 8.27
C LEU A 86 10.33 -2.15 9.16
N LEU A 87 10.30 -1.22 10.12
CA LEU A 87 11.39 -1.04 11.08
C LEU A 87 11.54 -2.25 12.01
N CYS A 88 10.44 -2.87 12.43
CA CYS A 88 10.50 -4.11 13.21
C CYS A 88 11.24 -5.23 12.46
N ASP A 89 11.03 -5.37 11.15
CA ASP A 89 11.68 -6.41 10.35
C ASP A 89 13.21 -6.25 10.23
N LEU A 90 13.76 -5.06 10.50
CA LEU A 90 15.21 -4.82 10.51
C LEU A 90 15.87 -5.16 11.86
N HIS A 91 15.06 -5.35 12.90
CA HIS A 91 15.55 -5.64 14.24
C HIS A 91 15.65 -7.16 14.50
N ASP A 92 15.20 -7.99 13.55
CA ASP A 92 15.32 -9.44 13.49
C ASP A 92 16.47 -9.88 12.56
#